data_AF-A0A2D8SZC0-F1
#
_entry.id   AF-A0A2D8SZC0-F1
#
_cell.length_a   1.000
_cell.length_b   1.000
_cell.length_c   1.000
_cell.angle_alpha   90.00
_cell.angle_beta   90.00
_cell.angle_gamma   90.00
#
_symmetry.space_group_name_H-M   'P 1'
#
loop_
_entity.id
_entity.type
_entity.pdbx_description
1 polymer ?
#
loop_
_entity_poly.entity_id
_entity_poly.type
_entity_poly.pdbx_seq_one_letter_code
_entity_poly.pdbx_strand_id
1 'polypeptide(L)'
;MRDTVVVKWGGGLITNKSVPCTPDLDIMSKLANELSTYVAEGNNVILVHGAGSYGHLKAKQHQIHLGYSGDENQMLILEEIRKDMMDLNALVMASITSVGAKSFHPHQWAKNTGSEFLGELPHASPVTVVHGDVVPTNDAKRFGILSGDHLVERYAVEKNVTRVVFAMRGADGILARPPDVATEIDLIEEFDAHSSFQSVHHDEIDVTGGIGLKVSCGIRIAQSGIDVHFINGDISHRLGLAMRGLPVRGTIIRGGNH
;
A
#
# COMPACT_ATOMS: atom_id res chain seq x y z
N MET A 1 -15.49 -9.18 -18.86
CA MET A 1 -15.94 -8.75 -17.52
C MET A 1 -14.98 -7.65 -17.08
N ARG A 2 -15.42 -6.63 -16.35
CA ARG A 2 -14.56 -5.50 -15.96
C ARG A 2 -13.91 -5.84 -14.62
N ASP A 3 -12.63 -6.19 -14.64
CA ASP A 3 -11.90 -6.51 -13.41
C ASP A 3 -11.65 -5.23 -12.60
N THR A 4 -11.63 -5.38 -11.27
CA THR A 4 -11.21 -4.31 -10.35
C THR A 4 -10.05 -4.83 -9.53
N VAL A 5 -8.92 -4.15 -9.57
CA VAL A 5 -7.70 -4.53 -8.86
C VAL A 5 -7.33 -3.46 -7.84
N VAL A 6 -6.94 -3.89 -6.64
CA VAL A 6 -6.32 -2.99 -5.67
C VAL A 6 -4.81 -3.03 -5.86
N VAL A 7 -4.21 -1.87 -6.10
CA VAL A 7 -2.76 -1.74 -6.28
C VAL A 7 -2.21 -0.85 -5.19
N LYS A 8 -1.14 -1.29 -4.54
CA LYS A 8 -0.37 -0.46 -3.63
C LYS A 8 0.96 -0.03 -4.23
N TRP A 9 1.14 1.28 -4.39
CA TRP A 9 2.47 1.86 -4.60
C TRP A 9 3.13 2.11 -3.23
N GLY A 10 4.15 1.32 -2.90
CA GLY A 10 4.87 1.48 -1.65
C GLY A 10 5.45 2.90 -1.53
N GLY A 11 5.33 3.53 -0.36
CA GLY A 11 5.89 4.87 -0.16
C GLY A 11 7.41 4.92 -0.40
N GLY A 12 8.12 3.84 -0.07
CA GLY A 12 9.55 3.71 -0.40
C GLY A 12 9.85 3.44 -1.86
N LEU A 13 8.86 2.99 -2.65
CA LEU A 13 8.99 2.83 -4.10
C LEU A 13 8.90 4.18 -4.79
N ILE A 14 7.90 4.99 -4.44
CA ILE A 14 7.64 6.28 -5.09
C ILE A 14 8.37 7.47 -4.45
N THR A 15 9.15 7.27 -3.39
CA THR A 15 9.95 8.32 -2.73
C THR A 15 11.31 7.80 -2.27
N ASN A 16 12.27 8.69 -2.12
CA ASN A 16 13.51 8.40 -1.40
C ASN A 16 13.27 8.50 0.11
N LYS A 17 13.32 7.36 0.82
CA LYS A 17 13.10 7.28 2.28
C LYS A 17 14.13 8.04 3.11
N SER A 18 15.32 8.31 2.57
CA SER A 18 16.42 8.93 3.31
C SER A 18 16.39 10.44 3.29
N VAL A 19 15.64 11.05 2.36
CA VAL A 19 15.58 12.50 2.19
C VAL A 19 14.12 12.96 2.28
N PRO A 20 13.78 13.90 3.18
CA PRO A 20 12.42 14.44 3.30
C PRO A 20 11.84 14.89 1.97
N CYS A 21 10.55 14.59 1.77
CA CYS A 21 9.75 15.08 0.64
C CYS A 21 10.43 14.96 -0.73
N THR A 22 11.09 13.83 -0.98
CA THR A 22 11.84 13.57 -2.23
C THR A 22 11.15 12.48 -3.04
N PRO A 23 10.44 12.83 -4.12
CA PRO A 23 9.74 11.87 -4.96
C PRO A 23 10.69 11.16 -5.93
N ASP A 24 10.32 9.94 -6.34
CA ASP A 24 10.96 9.25 -7.46
C ASP A 24 10.04 9.32 -8.69
N LEU A 25 10.19 10.40 -9.46
CA LEU A 25 9.31 10.70 -10.61
C LEU A 25 9.48 9.68 -11.75
N ASP A 26 10.67 9.10 -11.91
CA ASP A 26 10.93 8.10 -12.93
C ASP A 26 10.19 6.79 -12.63
N ILE A 27 10.21 6.36 -11.37
CA ILE A 27 9.42 5.21 -10.91
C ILE A 27 7.93 5.49 -11.02
N MET A 28 7.44 6.66 -10.58
CA MET A 28 6.02 7.02 -10.72
C MET A 28 5.57 6.96 -12.19
N SER A 29 6.37 7.51 -13.11
CA SER A 29 6.09 7.51 -14.54
C SER A 29 5.98 6.09 -15.12
N LYS A 30 6.90 5.18 -14.76
CA LYS A 30 6.86 3.77 -15.18
C LYS A 30 5.58 3.07 -14.68
N LEU A 31 5.29 3.19 -13.38
CA LEU A 31 4.10 2.59 -12.79
C LEU A 31 2.81 3.16 -13.38
N ALA A 32 2.78 4.47 -13.64
CA ALA A 32 1.65 5.15 -14.26
C ALA A 32 1.37 4.66 -15.69
N ASN A 33 2.42 4.40 -16.49
CA ASN A 33 2.27 3.86 -17.84
C ASN A 33 1.65 2.45 -17.81
N GLU A 34 2.09 1.59 -16.88
CA GLU A 34 1.55 0.24 -16.72
C GLU A 34 0.09 0.25 -16.24
N LEU A 35 -0.23 1.12 -15.27
CA LEU A 35 -1.59 1.35 -14.78
C LEU A 35 -2.50 1.89 -15.90
N SER A 36 -2.03 2.87 -16.67
CA SER A 36 -2.79 3.47 -17.77
C SER A 36 -3.13 2.46 -18.85
N THR A 37 -2.18 1.58 -19.19
CA THR A 37 -2.42 0.49 -20.14
C THR A 37 -3.51 -0.45 -19.64
N TYR A 38 -3.45 -0.84 -18.36
CA TYR A 38 -4.44 -1.73 -17.77
C TYR A 38 -5.85 -1.11 -17.70
N VAL A 39 -5.95 0.20 -17.45
CA VAL A 39 -7.23 0.93 -17.49
C VAL A 39 -7.76 1.06 -18.92
N ALA A 40 -6.89 1.28 -19.91
CA ALA A 40 -7.26 1.36 -21.32
C ALA A 40 -7.82 0.03 -21.87
N GLU A 41 -7.45 -1.10 -21.26
CA GLU A 41 -8.04 -2.42 -21.51
C GLU A 41 -9.47 -2.57 -20.95
N GLY A 42 -9.98 -1.53 -20.30
CA GLY A 42 -11.34 -1.48 -19.77
C GLY A 42 -11.47 -1.85 -18.30
N ASN A 43 -10.36 -2.09 -17.57
CA ASN A 43 -10.38 -2.47 -16.15
C ASN A 43 -10.47 -1.27 -15.22
N ASN A 44 -10.81 -1.52 -13.95
CA ASN A 44 -10.79 -0.52 -12.88
C ASN A 44 -9.60 -0.74 -11.95
N VAL A 45 -9.10 0.34 -11.35
CA VAL A 45 -8.01 0.28 -10.37
C VAL A 45 -8.39 1.09 -9.13
N ILE A 46 -8.18 0.49 -7.96
CA ILE A 46 -8.11 1.20 -6.68
C ILE A 46 -6.64 1.33 -6.34
N LEU A 47 -6.09 2.52 -6.53
CA LEU A 47 -4.70 2.83 -6.24
C LEU A 47 -4.56 3.35 -4.81
N VAL A 48 -3.75 2.67 -4.02
CA VAL A 48 -3.33 3.12 -2.69
C VAL A 48 -1.85 3.47 -2.73
N HIS A 49 -1.45 4.67 -2.34
CA HIS A 49 -0.02 4.98 -2.19
C HIS A 49 0.40 5.14 -0.73
N GLY A 50 1.65 4.74 -0.45
CA GLY A 50 2.26 4.96 0.86
C GLY A 50 2.72 6.41 1.05
N ALA A 51 3.04 6.76 2.30
CA ALA A 51 3.46 8.10 2.68
C ALA A 51 4.91 8.44 2.31
N GLY A 52 5.78 7.42 2.26
CA GLY A 52 7.18 7.63 1.90
C GLY A 52 7.88 8.64 2.83
N SER A 53 8.79 9.43 2.26
CA SER A 53 9.47 10.52 2.99
C SER A 53 8.61 11.75 3.25
N TYR A 54 7.38 11.82 2.72
CA TYR A 54 6.45 12.93 2.95
C TYR A 54 5.67 12.79 4.27
N GLY A 55 5.44 11.56 4.76
CA GLY A 55 4.77 11.35 6.05
C GLY A 55 5.68 10.74 7.12
N HIS A 56 6.40 9.66 6.82
CA HIS A 56 7.04 8.86 7.86
C HIS A 56 8.14 9.60 8.64
N LEU A 57 8.95 10.42 7.97
CA LEU A 57 10.09 11.09 8.61
C LEU A 57 9.60 12.10 9.64
N LYS A 58 8.71 13.02 9.23
CA LYS A 58 8.13 14.05 10.11
C LYS A 58 7.25 13.42 11.21
N ALA A 59 6.41 12.43 10.88
CA ALA A 59 5.57 11.74 11.85
C ALA A 59 6.39 10.98 12.93
N LYS A 60 7.55 10.42 12.56
CA LYS A 60 8.46 9.76 13.51
C LYS A 60 9.19 10.78 14.37
N GLN A 61 9.75 11.83 13.75
CA GLN A 61 10.47 12.91 14.43
C GLN A 61 9.63 13.57 15.52
N HIS A 62 8.33 13.78 15.25
CA HIS A 62 7.41 14.45 16.18
C HIS A 62 6.47 13.48 16.92
N GLN A 63 6.77 12.17 16.89
CA GLN A 63 6.02 11.14 17.62
C GLN A 63 4.51 11.10 17.35
N ILE A 64 4.08 11.55 16.17
CA ILE A 64 2.65 11.63 15.77
C ILE A 64 1.97 10.26 15.78
N HIS A 65 2.73 9.19 15.53
CA HIS A 65 2.24 7.81 15.61
C HIS A 65 1.83 7.37 17.03
N LEU A 66 2.28 8.06 18.08
CA LEU A 66 1.92 7.76 19.48
C LEU A 66 0.60 8.44 19.89
N GLY A 67 0.07 9.35 19.07
CA GLY A 67 -1.09 10.16 19.39
C GLY A 67 -0.72 11.48 20.10
N TYR A 68 -1.74 12.16 20.59
CA TYR A 68 -1.60 13.45 21.26
C TYR A 68 -0.87 13.33 22.59
N SER A 69 0.17 14.14 22.77
CA SER A 69 1.01 14.18 23.97
C SER A 69 0.66 15.31 24.93
N GLY A 70 -0.28 16.20 24.58
CA GLY A 70 -0.54 17.43 25.32
C GLY A 70 0.12 18.68 24.72
N ASP A 71 1.04 18.52 23.76
CA ASP A 71 1.70 19.63 23.07
C ASP A 71 0.82 20.17 21.93
N GLU A 72 0.38 21.43 22.03
CA GLU A 72 -0.43 22.09 21.00
C GLU A 72 0.29 22.20 19.65
N ASN A 73 1.63 22.25 19.63
CA ASN A 73 2.40 22.27 18.39
C ASN A 73 2.20 21.01 17.55
N GLN A 74 1.81 19.87 18.16
CA GLN A 74 1.50 18.66 17.41
C GLN A 74 0.37 18.86 16.40
N MET A 75 -0.59 19.75 16.69
CA MET A 75 -1.67 20.05 15.75
C MET A 75 -1.15 20.79 14.52
N LEU A 76 -0.20 21.73 14.69
CA LEU A 76 0.47 22.41 13.59
C LEU A 76 1.29 21.42 12.74
N ILE A 77 2.09 20.57 13.40
CA ILE A 77 2.89 19.53 12.74
C ILE A 77 1.99 18.56 11.96
N LEU A 78 0.81 18.23 12.49
CA LEU A 78 -0.16 17.36 11.84
C LEU A 78 -0.64 17.99 10.52
N GLU A 79 -1.00 19.27 10.53
CA GLU A 79 -1.38 20.00 9.32
C GLU A 79 -0.25 20.07 8.29
N GLU A 80 1.00 20.22 8.74
CA GLU A 80 2.15 20.14 7.84
C GLU A 80 2.31 18.75 7.20
N ILE A 81 2.16 17.67 7.98
CA ILE A 81 2.21 16.30 7.46
C ILE A 81 1.09 16.08 6.43
N ARG A 82 -0.13 16.57 6.71
CA ARG A 82 -1.25 16.49 5.76
C ARG A 82 -0.91 17.21 4.47
N LYS A 83 -0.32 18.41 4.56
CA LYS A 83 0.13 19.16 3.39
C LYS A 83 1.17 18.38 2.58
N ASP A 84 2.20 17.85 3.24
CA ASP A 84 3.23 17.04 2.58
C ASP A 84 2.59 15.81 1.89
N MET A 85 1.64 15.14 2.54
CA MET A 85 0.91 14.02 1.95
C MET A 85 0.04 14.41 0.75
N MET A 86 -0.61 15.57 0.81
CA MET A 86 -1.36 16.13 -0.32
C MET A 86 -0.45 16.47 -1.49
N ASP A 87 0.75 16.99 -1.23
CA ASP A 87 1.76 17.28 -2.26
C ASP A 87 2.24 15.99 -2.95
N LEU A 88 2.52 14.91 -2.18
CA LEU A 88 2.84 13.61 -2.75
C LEU A 88 1.68 13.05 -3.59
N ASN A 89 0.44 13.15 -3.08
CA ASN A 89 -0.73 12.72 -3.83
C ASN A 89 -0.91 13.52 -5.12
N ALA A 90 -0.63 14.83 -5.12
CA ALA A 90 -0.68 15.65 -6.33
C ALA A 90 0.31 15.17 -7.39
N LEU A 91 1.52 14.76 -7.00
CA LEU A 91 2.50 14.16 -7.91
C LEU A 91 2.03 12.82 -8.47
N VAL A 92 1.46 11.95 -7.63
CA VAL A 92 0.87 10.68 -8.07
C VAL A 92 -0.25 10.95 -9.07
N MET A 93 -1.18 11.86 -8.75
CA MET A 93 -2.29 12.22 -9.63
C MET A 93 -1.81 12.82 -10.95
N ALA A 94 -0.76 13.64 -10.94
CA ALA A 94 -0.15 14.20 -12.14
C ALA A 94 0.42 13.10 -13.06
N SER A 95 0.97 12.02 -12.48
CA SER A 95 1.52 10.90 -13.26
C SER A 95 0.43 10.08 -13.97
N ILE A 96 -0.81 10.05 -13.46
CA ILE A 96 -1.94 9.26 -13.99
C ILE A 96 -3.09 10.12 -14.52
N THR A 97 -2.82 11.32 -15.03
CA THR A 97 -3.88 12.24 -15.49
C THR A 97 -4.75 11.68 -16.62
N SER A 98 -4.22 10.78 -17.44
CA SER A 98 -4.91 10.20 -18.61
C SER A 98 -6.00 9.19 -18.28
N VAL A 99 -6.08 8.68 -17.04
CA VAL A 99 -6.98 7.57 -16.67
C VAL A 99 -8.27 8.02 -15.97
N GLY A 100 -8.56 9.32 -15.90
CA GLY A 100 -9.79 9.80 -15.24
C GLY A 100 -9.85 9.48 -13.74
N ALA A 101 -8.69 9.55 -13.06
CA ALA A 101 -8.57 9.25 -11.64
C ALA A 101 -9.25 10.29 -10.74
N LYS A 102 -9.80 9.85 -9.60
CA LYS A 102 -10.25 10.72 -8.50
C LYS A 102 -9.59 10.32 -7.20
N SER A 103 -9.06 11.31 -6.47
CA SER A 103 -8.40 11.10 -5.18
C SER A 103 -9.30 11.49 -4.00
N PHE A 104 -9.16 10.77 -2.89
CA PHE A 104 -9.89 10.99 -1.65
C PHE A 104 -8.94 10.91 -0.44
N HIS A 105 -8.88 11.96 0.37
CA HIS A 105 -7.96 12.05 1.49
C HIS A 105 -8.58 11.45 2.78
N PRO A 106 -8.01 10.38 3.37
CA PRO A 106 -8.64 9.70 4.50
C PRO A 106 -8.95 10.57 5.70
N HIS A 107 -8.18 11.61 5.99
CA HIS A 107 -8.50 12.52 7.10
C HIS A 107 -9.87 13.22 6.97
N GLN A 108 -10.50 13.19 5.80
CA GLN A 108 -11.81 13.80 5.55
C GLN A 108 -12.99 12.84 5.80
N TRP A 109 -12.77 11.53 5.76
CA TRP A 109 -13.85 10.54 5.76
C TRP A 109 -13.60 9.32 6.67
N ALA A 110 -12.37 9.09 7.11
CA ALA A 110 -12.00 8.01 8.00
C ALA A 110 -11.75 8.49 9.44
N LYS A 111 -12.03 7.62 10.41
CA LYS A 111 -11.66 7.77 11.82
C LYS A 111 -11.05 6.48 12.34
N ASN A 112 -10.21 6.57 13.36
CA ASN A 112 -9.46 5.44 13.93
C ASN A 112 -8.46 4.82 12.94
N THR A 113 -7.70 3.83 13.40
CA THR A 113 -6.65 3.16 12.62
C THR A 113 -6.85 1.64 12.68
N GLY A 114 -6.03 0.89 11.95
CA GLY A 114 -6.18 -0.57 11.86
C GLY A 114 -7.13 -0.99 10.73
N SER A 115 -7.37 -2.30 10.60
CA SER A 115 -8.36 -2.86 9.66
C SER A 115 -9.79 -2.40 9.98
N GLU A 116 -10.08 -2.13 11.26
CA GLU A 116 -11.41 -1.76 11.76
C GLU A 116 -11.65 -0.24 11.82
N PHE A 117 -10.90 0.54 11.05
CA PHE A 117 -11.12 1.99 11.02
C PHE A 117 -12.55 2.30 10.56
N LEU A 118 -13.14 3.38 11.06
CA LEU A 118 -14.51 3.80 10.75
C LEU A 118 -14.53 4.70 9.52
N GLY A 119 -15.55 4.56 8.67
CA GLY A 119 -15.75 5.38 7.48
C GLY A 119 -16.18 4.55 6.28
N GLU A 120 -17.00 5.14 5.41
CA GLU A 120 -17.39 4.54 4.13
C GLU A 120 -16.25 4.72 3.13
N LEU A 121 -15.85 3.63 2.45
CA LEU A 121 -14.78 3.66 1.45
C LEU A 121 -15.23 4.42 0.19
N PRO A 122 -14.68 5.63 -0.08
CA PRO A 122 -15.02 6.37 -1.28
C PRO A 122 -14.60 5.60 -2.53
N HIS A 123 -15.34 5.75 -3.62
CA HIS A 123 -15.06 5.00 -4.84
C HIS A 123 -15.45 5.78 -6.09
N ALA A 124 -14.58 5.73 -7.08
CA ALA A 124 -14.73 6.30 -8.41
C ALA A 124 -14.19 5.33 -9.48
N SER A 125 -14.86 5.27 -10.62
CA SER A 125 -14.42 4.53 -11.80
C SER A 125 -13.94 5.51 -12.88
N PRO A 126 -12.88 5.17 -13.64
CA PRO A 126 -12.18 3.88 -13.62
C PRO A 126 -11.08 3.79 -12.56
N VAL A 127 -10.61 4.90 -11.98
CA VAL A 127 -9.53 4.89 -10.99
C VAL A 127 -9.89 5.67 -9.72
N THR A 128 -9.87 4.96 -8.60
CA THR A 128 -9.93 5.54 -7.24
C THR A 128 -8.52 5.67 -6.69
N VAL A 129 -8.18 6.81 -6.10
CA VAL A 129 -6.88 7.03 -5.45
C VAL A 129 -7.08 7.38 -3.98
N VAL A 130 -6.38 6.68 -3.10
CA VAL A 130 -6.28 6.99 -1.67
C VAL A 130 -4.85 6.80 -1.19
N HIS A 131 -4.53 7.22 0.03
CA HIS A 131 -3.17 7.12 0.55
C HIS A 131 -3.15 6.97 2.06
N GLY A 132 -2.03 6.51 2.63
CA GLY A 132 -1.86 6.56 4.09
C GLY A 132 -1.96 8.00 4.61
N ASP A 133 -2.53 8.21 5.79
CA ASP A 133 -2.84 9.56 6.28
C ASP A 133 -2.93 9.61 7.81
N VAL A 134 -2.88 10.82 8.37
CA VAL A 134 -3.17 11.08 9.79
C VAL A 134 -4.65 11.39 9.96
N VAL A 135 -5.36 10.49 10.62
CA VAL A 135 -6.82 10.53 10.79
C VAL A 135 -7.18 10.78 12.26
N PRO A 136 -8.33 11.43 12.53
CA PRO A 136 -8.80 11.60 13.91
C PRO A 136 -9.17 10.26 14.54
N THR A 137 -8.98 10.14 15.87
CA THR A 137 -9.43 8.98 16.66
C THR A 137 -10.48 9.43 17.68
N ASN A 138 -11.37 8.51 18.05
CA ASN A 138 -12.41 8.78 19.05
C ASN A 138 -11.95 8.50 20.51
N ASP A 139 -10.65 8.35 20.73
CA ASP A 139 -10.04 8.03 22.02
C ASP A 139 -9.11 9.16 22.50
N ALA A 140 -8.42 8.92 23.63
CA ALA A 140 -7.50 9.89 24.22
C ALA A 140 -6.32 10.26 23.30
N LYS A 141 -6.03 9.48 22.24
CA LYS A 141 -4.95 9.78 21.29
C LYS A 141 -5.30 10.94 20.36
N ARG A 142 -6.59 11.26 20.18
CA ARG A 142 -7.15 12.28 19.27
C ARG A 142 -6.86 12.10 17.77
N PHE A 143 -5.74 11.49 17.41
CA PHE A 143 -5.33 11.16 16.05
C PHE A 143 -4.44 9.92 16.01
N GLY A 144 -4.31 9.33 14.82
CA GLY A 144 -3.43 8.20 14.56
C GLY A 144 -3.10 8.06 13.08
N ILE A 145 -2.09 7.24 12.77
CA ILE A 145 -1.69 6.96 11.39
C ILE A 145 -2.51 5.81 10.84
N LEU A 146 -3.39 6.12 9.88
CA LEU A 146 -4.04 5.10 9.05
C LEU A 146 -3.09 4.71 7.92
N SER A 147 -2.53 3.50 8.03
CA SER A 147 -1.60 2.99 7.02
C SER A 147 -2.33 2.71 5.70
N GLY A 148 -1.62 2.89 4.59
CA GLY A 148 -2.12 2.42 3.30
C GLY A 148 -2.26 0.89 3.22
N ASP A 149 -1.67 0.13 4.14
CA ASP A 149 -1.83 -1.34 4.17
C ASP A 149 -3.24 -1.72 4.67
N HIS A 150 -3.73 -1.04 5.70
CA HIS A 150 -5.11 -1.20 6.19
C HIS A 150 -6.15 -0.71 5.17
N LEU A 151 -5.84 0.36 4.42
CA LEU A 151 -6.69 0.79 3.32
C LEU A 151 -6.81 -0.31 2.25
N VAL A 152 -5.69 -0.88 1.81
CA VAL A 152 -5.68 -1.99 0.83
C VAL A 152 -6.53 -3.15 1.32
N GLU A 153 -6.39 -3.53 2.59
CA GLU A 153 -7.17 -4.61 3.20
C GLU A 153 -8.68 -4.35 3.12
N ARG A 154 -9.16 -3.21 3.63
CA ARG A 154 -10.59 -2.90 3.58
C ARG A 154 -11.10 -2.79 2.15
N TYR A 155 -10.36 -2.15 1.24
CA TYR A 155 -10.77 -2.07 -0.17
C TYR A 155 -10.83 -3.45 -0.83
N ALA A 156 -9.91 -4.36 -0.51
CA ALA A 156 -9.91 -5.71 -1.08
C ALA A 156 -11.11 -6.53 -0.59
N VAL A 157 -11.46 -6.48 0.69
CA VAL A 157 -12.53 -7.31 1.27
C VAL A 157 -13.93 -6.70 1.08
N GLU A 158 -14.05 -5.36 1.01
CA GLU A 158 -15.35 -4.68 0.90
C GLU A 158 -15.72 -4.31 -0.54
N LYS A 159 -14.77 -4.28 -1.47
CA LYS A 159 -15.05 -4.07 -2.90
C LYS A 159 -14.84 -5.39 -3.63
N ASN A 160 -15.65 -5.64 -4.67
CA ASN A 160 -15.57 -6.84 -5.49
C ASN A 160 -14.28 -6.84 -6.35
N VAL A 161 -13.16 -7.16 -5.71
CA VAL A 161 -11.80 -7.06 -6.25
C VAL A 161 -11.33 -8.45 -6.68
N THR A 162 -10.67 -8.53 -7.83
CA THR A 162 -10.20 -9.80 -8.39
C THR A 162 -8.82 -10.21 -7.87
N ARG A 163 -7.99 -9.24 -7.48
CA ARG A 163 -6.66 -9.45 -6.88
C ARG A 163 -6.11 -8.19 -6.23
N VAL A 164 -5.10 -8.37 -5.40
CA VAL A 164 -4.33 -7.29 -4.79
C VAL A 164 -2.87 -7.34 -5.23
N VAL A 165 -2.26 -6.18 -5.51
CA VAL A 165 -0.84 -6.09 -5.89
C VAL A 165 -0.12 -5.09 -5.00
N PHE A 166 0.85 -5.55 -4.19
CA PHE A 166 1.80 -4.72 -3.47
C PHE A 166 3.07 -4.52 -4.31
N ALA A 167 3.25 -3.32 -4.87
CA ALA A 167 4.47 -2.92 -5.56
C ALA A 167 5.46 -2.28 -4.56
N MET A 168 6.64 -2.88 -4.43
CA MET A 168 7.64 -2.55 -3.41
C MET A 168 8.99 -2.20 -4.03
N ARG A 169 9.86 -1.54 -3.25
CA ARG A 169 11.24 -1.26 -3.67
C ARG A 169 12.19 -2.33 -3.13
N GLY A 170 13.17 -2.71 -3.93
CA GLY A 170 14.41 -3.36 -3.49
C GLY A 170 14.31 -4.85 -3.18
N ALA A 171 13.16 -5.49 -3.38
CA ALA A 171 12.98 -6.92 -3.21
C ALA A 171 12.00 -7.47 -4.25
N ASP A 172 12.28 -8.66 -4.78
CA ASP A 172 11.44 -9.35 -5.76
C ASP A 172 10.04 -9.69 -5.21
N GLY A 173 9.95 -10.00 -3.93
CA GLY A 173 8.73 -10.34 -3.20
C GLY A 173 9.01 -10.40 -1.70
N ILE A 174 8.37 -11.32 -1.00
CA ILE A 174 8.63 -11.65 0.41
C ILE A 174 9.85 -12.58 0.45
N LEU A 175 10.80 -12.26 1.33
CA LEU A 175 12.03 -13.01 1.51
C LEU A 175 12.00 -13.77 2.85
N ALA A 176 12.56 -14.97 2.88
CA ALA A 176 12.76 -15.75 4.11
C ALA A 176 13.83 -15.15 5.03
N ARG A 177 14.63 -14.20 4.52
CA ARG A 177 15.71 -13.53 5.24
C ARG A 177 15.71 -12.03 4.95
N PRO A 178 16.32 -11.21 5.83
CA PRO A 178 16.48 -9.78 5.58
C PRO A 178 17.12 -9.48 4.21
N PRO A 179 16.67 -8.44 3.47
CA PRO A 179 17.15 -8.16 2.11
C PRO A 179 18.66 -7.94 1.97
N ASP A 180 19.34 -7.50 3.03
CA ASP A 180 20.79 -7.23 3.06
C ASP A 180 21.65 -8.50 3.09
N VAL A 181 21.07 -9.65 3.47
CA VAL A 181 21.75 -10.95 3.50
C VAL A 181 21.05 -12.02 2.66
N ALA A 182 19.89 -11.70 2.08
CA ALA A 182 19.13 -12.59 1.23
C ALA A 182 19.74 -12.73 -0.17
N THR A 183 19.48 -13.88 -0.77
CA THR A 183 19.85 -14.27 -2.12
C THR A 183 18.59 -14.65 -2.90
N GLU A 184 18.72 -14.95 -4.20
CA GLU A 184 17.56 -15.29 -5.03
C GLU A 184 16.75 -16.49 -4.51
N ILE A 185 17.41 -17.46 -3.87
CA ILE A 185 16.75 -18.66 -3.31
C ILE A 185 15.89 -18.37 -2.07
N ASP A 186 16.04 -17.19 -1.48
CA ASP A 186 15.27 -16.78 -0.29
C ASP A 186 13.92 -16.18 -0.66
N LEU A 187 13.62 -16.01 -1.95
CA LEU A 187 12.31 -15.58 -2.42
C LEU A 187 11.28 -16.67 -2.14
N ILE A 188 10.28 -16.33 -1.34
CA ILE A 188 9.11 -17.17 -1.16
C ILE A 188 8.19 -16.91 -2.35
N GLU A 189 8.16 -17.81 -3.33
CA GLU A 189 7.39 -17.57 -4.57
C GLU A 189 5.88 -17.71 -4.35
N GLU A 190 5.45 -18.68 -3.54
CA GLU A 190 4.04 -18.93 -3.30
C GLU A 190 3.83 -19.57 -1.93
N PHE A 191 2.76 -19.15 -1.25
CA PHE A 191 2.24 -19.88 -0.10
C PHE A 191 0.72 -19.67 0.04
N ASP A 192 0.05 -20.66 0.61
CA ASP A 192 -1.39 -20.63 0.82
C ASP A 192 -1.73 -20.14 2.23
N ALA A 193 -2.67 -19.19 2.31
CA ALA A 193 -2.98 -18.48 3.55
C ALA A 193 -3.66 -19.36 4.62
N HIS A 194 -4.20 -20.53 4.24
CA HIS A 194 -4.96 -21.43 5.10
C HIS A 194 -4.14 -22.63 5.58
N SER A 195 -3.24 -23.14 4.75
CA SER A 195 -2.34 -24.27 5.05
C SER A 195 -1.07 -23.84 5.78
N SER A 196 -0.61 -22.61 5.57
CA SER A 196 0.65 -22.10 6.14
C SER A 196 0.52 -21.64 7.60
N PHE A 197 -0.69 -21.57 8.15
CA PHE A 197 -0.95 -21.20 9.55
C PHE A 197 -0.50 -22.27 10.56
N GLN A 198 -0.22 -23.50 10.12
CA GLN A 198 0.25 -24.58 10.99
C GLN A 198 1.77 -24.83 10.97
N SER A 199 2.51 -24.28 10.00
CA SER A 199 3.92 -24.66 9.81
C SER A 199 4.89 -23.50 9.61
N VAL A 200 4.41 -22.27 9.37
CA VAL A 200 5.30 -21.11 9.31
C VAL A 200 5.18 -20.37 10.64
N HIS A 201 6.10 -20.65 11.55
CA HIS A 201 6.31 -19.74 12.68
C HIS A 201 6.49 -18.34 12.09
N HIS A 202 5.78 -17.34 12.61
CA HIS A 202 6.01 -15.93 12.26
C HIS A 202 7.48 -15.50 12.44
N ASP A 203 8.29 -16.35 13.08
CA ASP A 203 9.73 -16.23 13.27
C ASP A 203 10.57 -16.59 12.02
N GLU A 204 10.03 -17.34 11.04
CA GLU A 204 10.74 -17.76 9.80
C GLU A 204 10.55 -16.81 8.62
N ILE A 205 9.48 -16.00 8.61
CA ILE A 205 9.32 -14.91 7.65
C ILE A 205 9.84 -13.65 8.32
N ASP A 206 10.93 -13.08 7.80
CA ASP A 206 11.43 -11.81 8.31
C ASP A 206 10.41 -10.69 8.07
N VAL A 207 9.57 -10.43 9.07
CA VAL A 207 8.63 -9.30 9.12
C VAL A 207 9.30 -7.99 9.55
N THR A 208 10.62 -7.98 9.77
CA THR A 208 11.38 -6.77 10.08
C THR A 208 11.51 -5.86 8.83
N GLY A 209 12.04 -4.64 9.00
CA GLY A 209 12.21 -3.70 7.87
C GLY A 209 10.93 -3.01 7.35
N GLY A 210 9.77 -3.20 7.99
CA GLY A 210 8.53 -2.48 7.67
C GLY A 210 7.63 -3.15 6.61
N ILE A 211 7.89 -4.43 6.30
CA ILE A 211 7.02 -5.27 5.45
C ILE A 211 5.99 -6.07 6.26
N GLY A 212 6.23 -6.33 7.55
CA GLY A 212 5.36 -7.17 8.38
C GLY A 212 3.86 -6.84 8.33
N LEU A 213 3.52 -5.54 8.36
CA LEU A 213 2.12 -5.12 8.23
C LEU A 213 1.53 -5.44 6.85
N LYS A 214 2.31 -5.30 5.76
CA LYS A 214 1.86 -5.65 4.40
C LYS A 214 1.56 -7.14 4.31
N VAL A 215 2.48 -7.97 4.80
CA VAL A 215 2.32 -9.44 4.78
C VAL A 215 1.10 -9.82 5.61
N SER A 216 0.95 -9.27 6.82
CA SER A 216 -0.20 -9.55 7.69
C SER A 216 -1.54 -9.16 7.06
N CYS A 217 -1.63 -7.98 6.45
CA CYS A 217 -2.81 -7.58 5.67
C CYS A 217 -3.02 -8.51 4.47
N GLY A 218 -1.96 -8.86 3.74
CA GLY A 218 -2.01 -9.77 2.60
C GLY A 218 -2.54 -11.15 2.96
N ILE A 219 -2.13 -11.71 4.09
CA ILE A 219 -2.65 -12.99 4.60
C ILE A 219 -4.15 -12.88 4.90
N ARG A 220 -4.60 -11.83 5.59
CA ARG A 220 -6.04 -11.64 5.90
C ARG A 220 -6.90 -11.45 4.65
N ILE A 221 -6.38 -10.74 3.64
CA ILE A 221 -7.03 -10.60 2.33
C ILE A 221 -7.12 -11.96 1.65
N ALA A 222 -6.02 -12.72 1.60
CA ALA A 222 -6.00 -14.05 1.01
C ALA A 222 -6.96 -15.01 1.72
N GLN A 223 -7.06 -14.96 3.04
CA GLN A 223 -8.05 -15.73 3.79
C GLN A 223 -9.50 -15.43 3.39
N SER A 224 -9.76 -14.28 2.76
CA SER A 224 -11.06 -13.90 2.18
C SER A 224 -11.26 -14.39 0.75
N GLY A 225 -10.34 -15.21 0.21
CA GLY A 225 -10.43 -15.80 -1.13
C GLY A 225 -9.82 -14.98 -2.26
N ILE A 226 -9.01 -13.96 -1.97
CA ILE A 226 -8.44 -13.03 -2.96
C ILE A 226 -6.92 -13.19 -3.03
N ASP A 227 -6.38 -13.51 -4.19
CA ASP A 227 -4.93 -13.63 -4.37
C ASP A 227 -4.21 -12.28 -4.17
N VAL A 228 -3.09 -12.33 -3.44
CA VAL A 228 -2.26 -11.16 -3.12
C VAL A 228 -0.87 -11.33 -3.67
N HIS A 229 -0.47 -10.43 -4.56
CA HIS A 229 0.85 -10.40 -5.17
C HIS A 229 1.77 -9.39 -4.49
N PHE A 230 3.00 -9.79 -4.22
CA PHE A 230 4.08 -8.91 -3.79
C PHE A 230 5.16 -8.92 -4.88
N ILE A 231 5.45 -7.75 -5.44
CA ILE A 231 6.38 -7.61 -6.56
C ILE A 231 7.40 -6.50 -6.32
N ASN A 232 8.54 -6.61 -7.01
CA ASN A 232 9.45 -5.49 -7.20
C ASN A 232 8.88 -4.49 -8.20
N GLY A 233 8.52 -3.31 -7.72
CA GLY A 233 8.05 -2.19 -8.54
C GLY A 233 9.18 -1.37 -9.18
N ASP A 234 10.46 -1.62 -8.85
CA ASP A 234 11.59 -0.99 -9.55
C ASP A 234 11.74 -1.53 -10.99
N ILE A 235 11.17 -2.71 -11.27
CA ILE A 235 11.32 -3.44 -12.52
C ILE A 235 10.07 -3.26 -13.37
N SER A 236 10.25 -2.62 -14.53
CA SER A 236 9.18 -2.37 -15.49
C SER A 236 8.45 -3.66 -15.89
N HIS A 237 7.18 -3.52 -16.25
CA HIS A 237 6.24 -4.56 -16.67
C HIS A 237 5.72 -5.46 -15.54
N ARG A 238 6.38 -5.53 -14.38
CA ARG A 238 5.95 -6.42 -13.30
C ARG A 238 4.59 -6.02 -12.74
N LEU A 239 4.32 -4.71 -12.58
CA LEU A 239 3.04 -4.23 -12.12
C LEU A 239 1.93 -4.60 -13.11
N GLY A 240 2.15 -4.36 -14.40
CA GLY A 240 1.23 -4.71 -15.48
C GLY A 240 0.92 -6.21 -15.54
N LEU A 241 1.94 -7.06 -15.41
CA LEU A 241 1.75 -8.52 -15.39
C LEU A 241 0.96 -8.95 -14.15
N ALA A 242 1.33 -8.47 -12.96
CA ALA A 242 0.64 -8.77 -11.71
C ALA A 242 -0.83 -8.32 -11.74
N MET A 243 -1.13 -7.11 -12.22
CA MET A 243 -2.50 -6.61 -12.37
C MET A 243 -3.35 -7.46 -13.31
N ARG A 244 -2.74 -8.14 -14.29
CA ARG A 244 -3.43 -9.06 -15.21
C ARG A 244 -3.50 -10.50 -14.68
N GLY A 245 -2.85 -10.80 -13.55
CA GLY A 245 -2.75 -12.16 -13.02
C GLY A 245 -1.87 -13.06 -13.89
N LEU A 246 -0.96 -12.47 -14.67
CA LEU A 246 -0.01 -13.21 -15.50
C LEU A 246 1.22 -13.60 -14.66
N PRO A 247 1.93 -14.68 -15.02
CA PRO A 247 3.16 -15.07 -14.35
C PRO A 247 4.17 -13.91 -14.29
N VAL A 248 4.67 -13.64 -13.09
CA VAL A 248 5.64 -12.57 -12.82
C VAL A 248 6.48 -12.96 -11.61
N ARG A 249 7.77 -12.62 -11.62
CA ARG A 249 8.67 -12.85 -10.48
C ARG A 249 8.23 -12.02 -9.27
N GLY A 250 7.88 -12.71 -8.19
CA GLY A 250 7.45 -12.16 -6.91
C GLY A 250 6.85 -13.23 -6.02
N THR A 251 6.11 -12.83 -4.99
CA THR A 251 5.39 -13.74 -4.09
C THR A 251 3.90 -13.67 -4.34
N ILE A 252 3.22 -14.81 -4.34
CA ILE A 252 1.77 -14.91 -4.36
C ILE A 252 1.29 -15.56 -3.06
N ILE A 253 0.43 -14.86 -2.32
CA ILE A 253 -0.35 -15.45 -1.24
C ILE A 253 -1.69 -15.90 -1.82
N ARG A 254 -1.92 -17.21 -1.87
CA ARG A 254 -3.11 -17.80 -2.46
C ARG A 254 -4.30 -17.71 -1.51
N GLY A 255 -5.46 -17.36 -2.07
CA GLY A 255 -6.69 -17.24 -1.30
C GLY A 255 -7.43 -18.56 -1.01
N GLY A 256 -6.94 -19.69 -1.53
CA GLY A 256 -7.47 -21.03 -1.23
C GLY A 256 -8.70 -21.48 -2.03
N ASN A 257 -9.02 -20.84 -3.17
CA ASN A 257 -10.19 -21.17 -4.01
C ASN A 257 -9.81 -21.70 -5.41
N HIS A 258 -8.74 -22.48 -5.54
CA HIS A 258 -8.38 -23.16 -6.80
C HIS A 258 -8.46 -24.67 -6.65
#